data_AF-A0A118DLR4-F1
#
_entry.id   AF-A0A118DLR4-F1
#
_cell.length_a   1.000
_cell.length_b   1.000
_cell.length_c   1.000
_cell.angle_alpha   90.00
_cell.angle_beta   90.00
_cell.angle_gamma   90.00
#
_symmetry.space_group_name_H-M   'P 1'
#
loop_
_entity.id
_entity.type
_entity.pdbx_description
1 polymer ?
#
loop_
_entity_poly.entity_id
_entity_poly.type
_entity_poly.pdbx_seq_one_letter_code
_entity_poly.pdbx_strand_id
1 'polypeptide(L)'
;MVDIERTGEAADIYRCRLIVPVALDRAANVIEDVQRALKPLFVARRLMLGQFYPECDERGLWNPGFRPLQCPVPLIAIRGMVPTDVAFLYDNAELMAAYNACFKEQAARAIRQYEQHRGITQ
;
A
#
# COMPACT_ATOMS: atom_id res chain seq x y z
N MET A 1 -7.53 17.21 -13.78
CA MET A 1 -6.76 16.06 -13.24
C MET A 1 -6.51 16.40 -11.80
N VAL A 2 -7.03 15.65 -10.82
CA VAL A 2 -6.78 15.96 -9.40
C VAL A 2 -5.34 15.56 -9.12
N ASP A 3 -4.47 16.50 -8.77
CA ASP A 3 -3.09 16.19 -8.41
C ASP A 3 -3.09 15.39 -7.09
N ILE A 4 -2.81 14.10 -7.22
CA ILE A 4 -2.68 13.17 -6.09
C ILE A 4 -1.27 13.29 -5.46
N GLU A 5 -0.50 14.29 -5.88
CA GLU A 5 0.89 14.47 -5.45
C GLU A 5 1.01 14.89 -3.98
N ARG A 6 2.18 14.58 -3.42
CA ARG A 6 2.60 15.07 -2.11
C ARG A 6 3.00 16.54 -2.23
N THR A 7 2.65 17.36 -1.23
CA THR A 7 3.07 18.77 -1.20
C THR A 7 4.48 18.94 -0.64
N GLY A 8 5.07 17.89 -0.04
CA GLY A 8 6.37 17.90 0.60
C GLY A 8 6.31 18.31 2.09
N GLU A 9 5.14 18.65 2.61
CA GLU A 9 4.94 19.06 3.99
C GLU A 9 4.99 17.86 4.94
N ALA A 10 5.42 18.08 6.18
CA ALA A 10 5.41 17.04 7.22
C ALA A 10 4.00 16.44 7.43
N ALA A 11 2.94 17.24 7.24
CA ALA A 11 1.56 16.81 7.36
C ALA A 11 1.09 15.85 6.24
N ASP A 12 1.83 15.72 5.14
CA ASP A 12 1.46 14.83 4.02
C ASP A 12 1.25 13.38 4.44
N ILE A 13 1.98 12.92 5.47
CA ILE A 13 1.88 11.54 5.95
C ILE A 13 0.49 11.22 6.53
N TYR A 14 -0.26 12.25 6.94
CA TYR A 14 -1.60 12.12 7.50
C TYR A 14 -2.70 12.36 6.45
N ARG A 15 -2.33 12.74 5.21
CA ARG A 15 -3.29 12.92 4.13
C ARG A 15 -3.65 11.57 3.52
N CYS A 16 -4.94 11.27 3.51
CA CYS A 16 -5.51 10.09 2.87
C CYS A 16 -6.68 10.51 1.99
N ARG A 17 -6.79 9.91 0.80
CA ARG A 17 -7.91 10.07 -0.12
C ARG A 17 -8.62 8.74 -0.25
N LEU A 18 -9.93 8.74 -0.09
CA LEU A 18 -10.78 7.55 -0.23
C LEU A 18 -11.61 7.70 -1.50
N ILE A 19 -11.62 6.65 -2.33
CA ILE A 19 -12.49 6.54 -3.50
C ILE A 19 -13.50 5.46 -3.19
N VAL A 20 -14.77 5.84 -3.10
CA VAL A 20 -15.89 4.93 -2.82
C VAL A 20 -16.73 4.82 -4.09
N PRO A 21 -16.60 3.73 -4.87
CA PRO A 21 -17.48 3.50 -6.01
C PRO A 21 -18.92 3.30 -5.52
N VAL A 22 -19.85 4.01 -6.14
CA VAL A 22 -21.28 3.86 -5.89
C VAL A 22 -21.93 3.07 -7.02
N ALA A 23 -22.93 2.25 -6.69
CA ALA A 23 -23.72 1.48 -7.65
C ALA A 23 -22.89 0.57 -8.58
N LEU A 24 -21.86 -0.08 -8.02
CA LEU A 24 -20.96 -0.95 -8.77
C LEU A 24 -21.25 -2.43 -8.48
N ASP A 25 -21.67 -3.16 -9.52
CA ASP A 25 -21.78 -4.62 -9.42
C ASP A 25 -20.39 -5.24 -9.26
N ARG A 26 -20.29 -6.30 -8.44
CA ARG A 26 -19.02 -7.01 -8.18
C ARG A 26 -17.87 -6.07 -7.77
N ALA A 27 -18.17 -5.09 -6.92
CA ALA A 27 -17.22 -4.07 -6.48
C ALA A 27 -15.88 -4.65 -5.97
N ALA A 28 -15.88 -5.80 -5.29
CA ALA A 28 -14.68 -6.47 -4.84
C ALA A 28 -13.71 -6.80 -6.00
N ASN A 29 -14.21 -7.42 -7.07
CA ASN A 29 -13.38 -7.79 -8.23
C ASN A 29 -12.81 -6.54 -8.91
N VAL A 30 -13.63 -5.50 -9.08
CA VAL A 30 -13.16 -4.26 -9.70
C VAL A 30 -12.09 -3.57 -8.86
N ILE A 31 -12.26 -3.56 -7.53
CA ILE A 31 -11.26 -3.01 -6.60
C ILE A 31 -9.95 -3.80 -6.66
N GLU A 32 -10.00 -5.13 -6.68
CA GLU A 32 -8.81 -5.99 -6.83
C GLU A 32 -8.08 -5.72 -8.15
N ASP A 33 -8.81 -5.61 -9.26
CA ASP A 33 -8.25 -5.35 -10.58
C ASP A 33 -7.60 -3.96 -10.64
N VAL A 34 -8.28 -2.94 -10.11
CA VAL A 34 -7.76 -1.56 -10.02
C VAL A 34 -6.51 -1.52 -9.14
N GLN A 35 -6.55 -2.14 -7.97
CA GLN A 35 -5.40 -2.23 -7.07
C GLN A 35 -4.21 -2.89 -7.77
N ARG A 36 -4.42 -4.05 -8.40
CA ARG A 36 -3.37 -4.80 -9.10
C ARG A 36 -2.77 -4.00 -10.24
N ALA A 37 -3.60 -3.36 -11.05
CA ALA A 37 -3.15 -2.58 -12.20
C ALA A 37 -2.39 -1.30 -11.82
N LEU A 38 -2.82 -0.62 -10.74
CA LEU A 38 -2.29 0.69 -10.39
C LEU A 38 -1.19 0.66 -9.32
N LYS A 39 -1.05 -0.42 -8.53
CA LYS A 39 -0.05 -0.50 -7.44
C LYS A 39 1.37 -0.16 -7.92
N PRO A 40 1.91 -0.70 -9.03
CA PRO A 40 3.27 -0.36 -9.48
C PRO A 40 3.44 1.14 -9.75
N LEU A 41 2.45 1.72 -10.44
CA LEU A 41 2.45 3.13 -10.81
C LEU A 41 2.39 4.06 -9.59
N PHE A 42 1.61 3.70 -8.57
CA PHE A 42 1.48 4.50 -7.35
C PHE A 42 2.72 4.40 -6.47
N VAL A 43 3.31 3.21 -6.34
CA VAL A 43 4.57 3.01 -5.61
C VAL A 43 5.70 3.84 -6.23
N ALA A 44 5.80 3.88 -7.57
CA ALA A 44 6.77 4.71 -8.28
C ALA A 44 6.61 6.22 -8.02
N ARG A 45 5.41 6.66 -7.61
CA ARG A 45 5.10 8.04 -7.21
C ARG A 45 5.15 8.27 -5.71
N ARG A 46 5.74 7.33 -4.94
CA ARG A 46 5.80 7.37 -3.46
C ARG A 46 4.40 7.47 -2.81
N LEU A 47 3.41 6.84 -3.43
CA LEU A 47 2.07 6.67 -2.91
C LEU A 47 1.83 5.19 -2.62
N MET A 48 0.96 4.93 -1.65
CA MET A 48 0.44 3.60 -1.38
C MET A 48 -1.04 3.54 -1.73
N LEU A 49 -1.44 2.46 -2.38
CA LEU A 49 -2.81 2.13 -2.74
C LEU A 49 -3.27 0.96 -1.87
N GLY A 50 -4.44 1.04 -1.28
CA GLY A 50 -5.04 -0.03 -0.47
C GLY A 50 -6.41 -0.41 -0.99
N GLN A 51 -6.63 -1.72 -1.17
CA GLN A 51 -7.94 -2.30 -1.47
C GLN A 51 -8.73 -2.58 -0.20
N PHE A 52 -10.01 -2.25 -0.19
CA PHE A 52 -10.91 -2.56 0.92
C PHE A 52 -12.27 -3.00 0.38
N TYR A 53 -12.77 -4.13 0.87
CA TYR A 53 -14.08 -4.69 0.52
C TYR A 53 -14.46 -5.77 1.54
N PRO A 54 -15.73 -6.15 1.67
CA PRO A 54 -16.20 -6.98 2.79
C PRO A 54 -15.38 -8.26 2.98
N GLU A 55 -15.16 -8.99 1.89
CA GLU A 55 -14.60 -10.35 1.93
C GLU A 55 -13.12 -10.39 1.49
N CYS A 56 -12.37 -9.30 1.73
CA CYS A 56 -10.95 -9.23 1.40
C CYS A 56 -10.14 -10.29 2.17
N ASP A 57 -9.40 -11.15 1.46
CA ASP A 57 -8.63 -12.25 2.06
C ASP A 57 -7.18 -11.85 2.43
N GLU A 58 -6.81 -10.59 2.19
CA GLU A 58 -5.50 -10.07 2.57
C GLU A 58 -5.30 -10.16 4.09
N ARG A 59 -4.19 -10.80 4.47
CA ARG A 59 -3.88 -11.15 5.86
C ARG A 59 -3.07 -10.06 6.55
N GLY A 60 -3.21 -9.95 7.86
CA GLY A 60 -2.34 -9.12 8.68
C GLY A 60 -0.88 -9.60 8.63
N LEU A 61 0.06 -8.67 8.61
CA LEU A 61 1.51 -8.94 8.54
C LEU A 61 2.00 -9.91 9.62
N TRP A 62 1.48 -9.80 10.84
CA TRP A 62 1.95 -10.55 12.02
C TRP A 62 0.90 -11.51 12.58
N ASN A 63 -0.32 -11.48 12.06
CA ASN A 63 -1.40 -12.35 12.48
C ASN A 63 -2.22 -12.79 11.25
N PRO A 64 -2.01 -14.03 10.76
CA PRO A 64 -2.74 -14.56 9.61
C PRO A 64 -4.25 -14.67 9.82
N GLY A 65 -4.75 -14.62 11.05
CA GLY A 65 -6.18 -14.61 11.37
C GLY A 65 -6.80 -13.20 11.35
N PHE A 66 -5.98 -12.15 11.32
CA PHE A 66 -6.46 -10.78 11.23
C PHE A 66 -6.66 -10.38 9.76
N ARG A 67 -7.79 -9.73 9.46
CA ARG A 67 -8.19 -9.27 8.13
C ARG A 67 -8.28 -7.74 8.09
N PRO A 68 -7.15 -7.02 7.99
CA PRO A 68 -7.12 -5.56 8.14
C PRO A 68 -7.84 -4.80 7.01
N LEU A 69 -8.07 -5.46 5.88
CA LEU A 69 -8.61 -4.83 4.67
C LEU A 69 -10.10 -5.16 4.44
N GLN A 70 -10.73 -5.89 5.37
CA GLN A 70 -12.17 -6.11 5.32
C GLN A 70 -12.92 -4.84 5.71
N CYS A 71 -13.83 -4.38 4.84
CA CYS A 71 -14.62 -3.18 5.05
C CYS A 71 -16.03 -3.38 4.50
N PRO A 72 -17.10 -3.05 5.24
CA PRO A 72 -18.47 -3.19 4.74
C PRO A 72 -18.75 -2.34 3.49
N VAL A 73 -17.96 -1.28 3.27
CA VAL A 73 -18.05 -0.41 2.10
C VAL A 73 -16.84 -0.65 1.21
N PRO A 74 -17.02 -1.14 -0.02
CA PRO A 74 -15.93 -1.29 -0.98
C PRO A 74 -15.29 0.08 -1.29
N LEU A 75 -13.98 0.20 -1.16
CA LEU A 75 -13.24 1.44 -1.42
C LEU A 75 -11.76 1.21 -1.78
N ILE A 76 -11.17 2.24 -2.37
CA ILE A 76 -9.72 2.37 -2.56
C ILE A 76 -9.21 3.50 -1.66
N ALA A 77 -8.18 3.22 -0.86
CA ALA A 77 -7.49 4.24 -0.08
C ALA A 77 -6.14 4.60 -0.72
N ILE A 78 -5.85 5.89 -0.82
CA ILE A 78 -4.59 6.42 -1.34
C ILE A 78 -3.96 7.29 -0.26
N ARG A 79 -2.70 7.02 0.08
CA ARG A 79 -1.92 7.87 0.99
C ARG A 79 -0.48 8.00 0.55
N GLY A 80 0.26 8.92 1.17
CA GLY A 80 1.72 8.94 1.07
C GLY A 80 2.31 7.62 1.57
N MET A 81 3.23 7.05 0.79
CA MET A 81 4.00 5.89 1.21
C MET A 81 4.96 6.29 2.33
N VAL A 82 5.14 5.42 3.31
CA VAL A 82 6.09 5.57 4.43
C VAL A 82 7.12 4.44 4.38
N PRO A 83 8.31 4.60 5.00
CA PRO A 83 9.38 3.59 4.88
C PRO A 83 8.94 2.18 5.33
N THR A 84 8.09 2.07 6.35
CA THR A 84 7.58 0.77 6.84
C THR A 84 6.68 0.03 5.86
N ASP A 85 6.24 0.68 4.77
CA ASP A 85 5.46 0.03 3.72
C ASP A 85 6.25 -1.02 2.92
N VAL A 86 7.57 -1.10 3.13
CA VAL A 86 8.42 -2.20 2.61
C VAL A 86 7.81 -3.57 2.88
N ALA A 87 7.10 -3.74 4.00
CA ALA A 87 6.45 -4.99 4.37
C ALA A 87 5.42 -5.50 3.34
N PHE A 88 4.86 -4.62 2.49
CA PHE A 88 3.88 -4.94 1.45
C PHE A 88 4.47 -5.04 0.03
N LEU A 89 5.78 -4.79 -0.10
CA LEU A 89 6.50 -4.68 -1.36
C LEU A 89 7.67 -5.67 -1.45
N TYR A 90 8.21 -6.12 -0.30
CA TYR A 90 9.45 -6.87 -0.17
C TYR A 90 9.57 -8.09 -1.10
N ASP A 91 8.51 -8.87 -1.24
CA ASP A 91 8.51 -10.10 -2.05
C ASP A 91 8.31 -9.85 -3.56
N ASN A 92 8.30 -8.59 -4.02
CA ASN A 92 8.15 -8.22 -5.43
C ASN A 92 9.31 -7.32 -5.89
N ALA A 93 10.16 -7.83 -6.79
CA ALA A 93 11.37 -7.16 -7.24
C ALA A 93 11.10 -5.80 -7.93
N GLU A 94 10.05 -5.70 -8.73
CA GLU A 94 9.66 -4.46 -9.43
C GLU A 94 9.24 -3.38 -8.42
N LEU A 95 8.38 -3.75 -7.47
CA LEU A 95 7.93 -2.85 -6.43
C LEU A 95 9.07 -2.44 -5.50
N MET A 96 10.01 -3.34 -5.21
CA MET A 96 11.21 -3.05 -4.42
C MET A 96 12.16 -2.08 -5.13
N ALA A 97 12.33 -2.20 -6.45
CA ALA A 97 13.11 -1.24 -7.22
C ALA A 97 12.52 0.18 -7.12
N ALA A 98 11.20 0.31 -7.30
CA ALA A 98 10.50 1.59 -7.15
C ALA A 98 10.57 2.14 -5.71
N TYR A 99 10.43 1.28 -4.70
CA TYR A 99 10.56 1.64 -3.28
C TYR A 99 11.95 2.20 -2.95
N ASN A 100 13.02 1.51 -3.38
CA ASN A 100 14.40 1.94 -3.18
C ASN A 100 14.67 3.30 -3.84
N ALA A 101 14.16 3.52 -5.05
CA ALA A 101 14.28 4.81 -5.73
C ALA A 101 13.59 5.95 -4.97
N CYS A 102 12.42 5.68 -4.37
CA CYS A 102 11.66 6.66 -3.60
C CYS A 102 12.30 7.04 -2.25
N PHE A 103 12.86 6.07 -1.52
CA PHE A 103 13.31 6.26 -0.14
C PHE A 103 14.83 6.35 0.04
N LYS A 104 15.63 5.96 -0.96
CA LYS A 104 17.10 6.09 -0.95
C LYS A 104 17.70 5.54 0.36
N GLU A 105 18.46 6.33 1.12
CA GLU A 105 19.10 5.91 2.37
C GLU A 105 18.10 5.37 3.42
N GLN A 106 16.87 5.89 3.44
CA GLN A 106 15.83 5.43 4.37
C GLN A 106 15.38 4.00 4.08
N ALA A 107 15.48 3.57 2.81
CA ALA A 107 15.10 2.23 2.38
C ALA A 107 15.95 1.17 3.07
N ALA A 108 17.27 1.34 3.08
CA ALA A 108 18.20 0.37 3.67
C ALA A 108 17.94 0.15 5.17
N ARG A 109 17.59 1.20 5.91
CA ARG A 109 17.22 1.08 7.32
C ARG A 109 15.91 0.32 7.50
N ALA A 110 14.87 0.67 6.74
CA ALA A 110 13.57 0.03 6.86
C ALA A 110 13.59 -1.44 6.43
N ILE A 111 14.34 -1.77 5.37
CA ILE A 111 14.57 -3.15 4.91
C ILE A 111 15.19 -4.00 6.01
N ARG A 112 16.32 -3.56 6.59
CA ARG A 112 16.98 -4.28 7.69
C ARG A 112 16.04 -4.51 8.87
N GLN A 113 15.28 -3.48 9.26
CA GLN A 113 14.31 -3.59 10.34
C GLN A 113 13.23 -4.63 10.01
N TYR A 114 12.70 -4.61 8.79
CA TYR A 114 11.69 -5.58 8.36
C TYR A 114 12.23 -7.01 8.32
N GLU A 115 13.42 -7.24 7.76
CA GLU A 115 14.07 -8.55 7.69
C GLU A 115 14.33 -9.15 9.08
N GLN A 116 14.75 -8.31 10.04
CA GLN A 116 14.91 -8.71 11.45
C GLN A 116 13.58 -9.16 12.07
N HIS A 117 12.50 -8.40 11.87
CA HIS A 117 11.18 -8.77 12.40
C HIS A 117 10.61 -10.02 11.73
N ARG A 118 10.94 -10.28 10.45
CA ARG A 118 10.52 -11.47 9.71
C ARG A 118 11.40 -12.70 10.01
N GLY A 119 12.52 -12.52 10.72
CA GLY A 119 13.47 -13.60 11.03
C GLY A 119 14.28 -14.09 9.82
N ILE A 120 14.45 -13.24 8.80
CA ILE A 120 15.20 -13.58 7.56
C ILE A 120 16.72 -13.42 7.77
N THR A 121 17.14 -12.53 8.67
CA THR A 121 18.56 -12.31 8.98
C THR A 121 18.99 -13.20 10.16
N GLN A 122 19.86 -14.17 9.90
CA GLN A 122 20.84 -14.71 10.86
C GLN A 122 22.24 -14.31 10.38
#